data_AF-A0A7W0H8I1-F1
#
_entry.id   AF-A0A7W0H8I1-F1
#
_cell.length_a   1.000
_cell.length_b   1.000
_cell.length_c   1.000
_cell.angle_alpha   90.00
_cell.angle_beta   90.00
_cell.angle_gamma   90.00
#
_symmetry.space_group_name_H-M   'P 1'
#
loop_
_entity.id
_entity.type
_entity.pdbx_description
1 polymer ?
#
loop_
_entity_poly.entity_id
_entity_poly.type
_entity_poly.pdbx_seq_one_letter_code
_entity_poly.pdbx_strand_id
1 'polypeptide(L)'
;MAGSALTSPSTPSAGSRLLGPADVRLLAERYGVRPAKRRGQNFVIDANTVRRIVRTANLDASDVVLEVGPGLGSLTLGLLGSVSHVTA
;
A
#
# COMPACT_ATOMS: atom_id res chain seq x y z
N MET A 1 -11.15 35.31 -28.11
CA MET A 1 -10.00 35.28 -27.19
C MET A 1 -10.21 34.11 -26.24
N ALA A 2 -9.60 32.96 -26.55
CA ALA A 2 -9.88 31.67 -25.92
C ALA A 2 -9.23 31.57 -24.53
N GLY A 3 -10.03 31.22 -23.53
CA GLY A 3 -9.56 30.86 -22.19
C GLY A 3 -8.98 29.45 -22.20
N SER A 4 -7.67 29.36 -21.99
CA SER A 4 -6.90 28.12 -21.90
C SER A 4 -7.41 27.30 -20.71
N ALA A 5 -7.98 26.12 -20.99
CA ALA A 5 -8.28 25.13 -19.99
C ALA A 5 -6.96 24.59 -19.43
N LEU A 6 -6.72 24.84 -18.14
CA LEU A 6 -5.66 24.21 -17.37
C LEU A 6 -5.99 22.71 -17.29
N THR A 7 -5.42 21.92 -18.20
CA THR A 7 -5.31 20.47 -18.01
C THR A 7 -4.41 20.26 -16.80
N SER A 8 -5.01 19.98 -15.64
CA SER A 8 -4.30 19.41 -14.50
C SER A 8 -3.64 18.10 -14.95
N PRO A 9 -2.38 17.82 -14.55
CA PRO A 9 -1.76 16.55 -14.86
C PRO A 9 -2.64 15.44 -14.29
N SER A 10 -3.14 14.56 -15.15
CA SER A 10 -3.79 13.33 -14.72
C SER A 10 -2.76 12.51 -13.98
N THR A 11 -2.83 12.48 -12.65
CA THR A 11 -2.11 11.50 -11.83
C THR A 11 -2.39 10.13 -12.45
N PRO A 12 -1.37 9.36 -12.86
CA PRO A 12 -1.62 8.02 -13.35
C PRO A 12 -2.45 7.30 -12.29
N SER A 13 -3.60 6.75 -12.70
CA SER A 13 -4.35 5.81 -11.87
C SER A 13 -3.40 4.63 -11.64
N ALA A 14 -2.66 4.72 -10.55
CA ALA A 14 -1.80 3.67 -10.07
C ALA A 14 -2.75 2.58 -9.58
N GLY A 15 -3.09 1.63 -10.45
CA GLY A 15 -3.38 0.29 -9.96
C GLY A 15 -2.20 -0.06 -9.06
N SER A 16 -2.41 -0.06 -7.74
CA SER A 16 -1.32 0.03 -6.77
C SER A 16 -0.35 -1.12 -7.00
N ARG A 17 0.83 -0.79 -7.53
CA ARG A 17 1.88 -1.78 -7.69
C ARG A 17 2.27 -2.23 -6.28
N LEU A 18 1.99 -3.50 -5.96
CA LEU A 18 2.37 -4.09 -4.69
C LEU A 18 3.89 -4.16 -4.56
N LEU A 19 4.39 -4.04 -3.33
CA LEU A 19 5.82 -4.08 -3.03
C LEU A 19 6.35 -5.50 -3.15
N GLY A 20 7.37 -5.68 -3.98
CA GLY A 20 8.15 -6.91 -4.03
C GLY A 20 9.34 -6.90 -3.06
N PRO A 21 10.13 -7.99 -3.01
CA PRO A 21 11.28 -8.08 -2.10
C PRO A 21 12.34 -7.00 -2.32
N ALA A 22 12.57 -6.61 -3.58
CA ALA A 22 13.52 -5.55 -3.92
C ALA A 22 13.03 -4.17 -3.44
N ASP A 23 11.74 -3.87 -3.63
CA ASP A 23 11.13 -2.60 -3.22
C ASP A 23 11.18 -2.45 -1.69
N VAL A 24 10.84 -3.53 -0.96
CA VAL A 24 10.86 -3.54 0.51
C VAL A 24 12.28 -3.34 1.05
N ARG A 25 13.30 -3.97 0.44
CA ARG A 25 14.71 -3.76 0.82
C ARG A 25 15.15 -2.32 0.55
N LEU A 26 14.84 -1.78 -0.63
CA LEU A 26 15.17 -0.40 -1.00
C LEU A 26 14.53 0.61 -0.03
N LEU A 27 13.26 0.42 0.32
CA LEU A 27 12.56 1.28 1.28
C LEU A 27 13.18 1.17 2.68
N ALA A 28 13.44 -0.05 3.15
CA ALA A 28 14.07 -0.29 4.44
C ALA A 28 15.43 0.41 4.53
N GLU A 29 16.27 0.29 3.49
CA GLU A 29 17.58 0.95 3.42
C GLU A 29 17.45 2.48 3.37
N ARG A 30 16.59 3.00 2.49
CA ARG A 30 16.36 4.44 2.32
C ARG A 30 15.95 5.12 3.62
N TYR A 31 15.10 4.47 4.41
CA TYR A 31 14.57 5.03 5.66
C TYR A 31 15.31 4.53 6.90
N GLY A 32 16.40 3.78 6.76
CA GLY A 32 17.17 3.24 7.89
C GLY A 32 16.37 2.27 8.77
N VAL A 33 15.32 1.65 8.24
CA VAL A 33 14.45 0.72 8.96
C VAL A 33 15.06 -0.67 8.92
N ARG A 34 15.23 -1.28 10.09
CA ARG A 34 15.55 -2.70 10.23
C ARG A 34 14.46 -3.40 11.02
N PRO A 35 14.04 -4.62 10.64
CA PRO A 35 13.07 -5.38 11.41
C PRO A 35 13.54 -5.59 12.84
N ALA A 36 12.79 -5.05 13.81
CA ALA A 36 13.09 -5.23 15.21
C ALA A 36 12.45 -6.53 15.74
N LYS A 37 13.24 -7.61 15.86
CA LYS A 37 12.78 -8.92 16.37
C LYS A 37 12.07 -8.81 17.73
N ARG A 38 12.55 -7.95 18.63
CA ARG A 38 11.94 -7.70 19.95
C ARG A 38 10.51 -7.14 19.89
N ARG A 39 10.12 -6.53 18.75
CA ARG A 39 8.79 -5.99 18.50
C ARG A 39 7.97 -6.89 17.56
N GLY A 40 8.43 -8.11 17.25
CA GLY A 40 7.73 -9.05 16.38
C GLY A 40 7.59 -8.61 14.92
N GLN A 41 8.39 -7.64 14.45
CA GLN A 41 8.24 -7.09 13.10
C GLN A 41 8.70 -8.08 12.02
N ASN A 42 7.80 -8.38 11.08
CA ASN A 42 8.06 -9.10 9.85
C ASN A 42 7.38 -8.34 8.70
N PHE A 43 8.12 -8.02 7.63
CA PHE A 43 7.56 -7.30 6.49
C PHE A 43 7.11 -8.28 5.40
N VAL A 44 5.86 -8.11 4.95
CA VAL A 44 5.33 -8.90 3.83
C VAL A 44 5.99 -8.45 2.54
N ILE A 45 6.66 -9.37 1.86
CA ILE A 45 7.42 -9.11 0.61
C ILE A 45 6.83 -9.81 -0.61
N ASP A 46 5.84 -10.68 -0.41
CA ASP A 46 5.17 -11.42 -1.49
C ASP A 46 3.81 -10.79 -1.82
N ALA A 47 3.68 -10.31 -3.05
CA ALA A 47 2.45 -9.73 -3.56
C ALA A 47 1.27 -10.72 -3.59
N ASN A 48 1.52 -12.02 -3.78
CA ASN A 48 0.44 -13.00 -3.80
C ASN A 48 -0.17 -13.22 -2.42
N THR A 49 0.64 -13.16 -1.37
CA THR A 49 0.18 -13.15 0.03
C THR A 49 -0.72 -11.95 0.30
N VAL A 50 -0.31 -10.73 -0.09
CA VAL A 50 -1.14 -9.52 0.05
C VAL A 50 -2.48 -9.67 -0.67
N ARG A 51 -2.46 -10.07 -1.96
CA ARG A 51 -3.69 -10.29 -2.74
C ARG A 51 -4.62 -11.31 -2.10
N ARG A 52 -4.06 -12.38 -1.52
CA ARG A 52 -4.84 -13.41 -0.83
C ARG A 52 -5.52 -12.84 0.40
N ILE A 53 -4.79 -12.09 1.23
CA ILE A 53 -5.35 -11.45 2.45
C ILE A 53 -6.51 -10.53 2.06
N VAL A 54 -6.30 -9.62 1.12
CA VAL A 54 -7.32 -8.65 0.68
C VAL A 54 -8.55 -9.36 0.12
N ARG A 55 -8.36 -10.38 -0.74
CA ARG A 55 -9.47 -11.16 -1.29
C ARG A 55 -10.24 -11.89 -0.20
N THR A 56 -9.56 -12.49 0.77
CA THR A 56 -10.20 -13.21 1.89
C THR A 56 -10.97 -12.25 2.81
N ALA A 57 -10.52 -11.00 2.95
CA ALA A 57 -11.23 -9.98 3.72
C ALA A 57 -12.57 -9.56 3.08
N ASN A 58 -12.79 -9.88 1.79
CA ASN A 58 -14.05 -9.63 1.07
C ASN A 58 -14.59 -8.20 1.25
N LEU A 59 -13.69 -7.24 1.05
CA LEU A 59 -13.96 -5.81 1.25
C LEU A 59 -14.61 -5.19 0.00
N ASP A 60 -15.36 -4.12 0.22
CA ASP A 60 -15.81 -3.21 -0.82
C ASP A 60 -15.40 -1.76 -0.55
N ALA A 61 -15.66 -0.87 -1.50
CA ALA A 61 -15.19 0.51 -1.47
C ALA A 61 -15.75 1.33 -0.28
N SER A 62 -16.85 0.90 0.34
CA SER A 62 -17.51 1.56 1.47
C SER A 62 -16.95 1.15 2.83
N ASP A 63 -16.17 0.06 2.89
CA ASP A 63 -15.52 -0.38 4.11
C ASP A 63 -14.45 0.61 4.59
N VAL A 64 -14.34 0.76 5.91
CA VAL A 64 -13.28 1.52 6.58
C VAL A 64 -12.37 0.54 7.31
N VAL A 65 -11.11 0.46 6.88
CA VAL A 65 -10.16 -0.52 7.41
C VAL A 65 -9.21 0.13 8.42
N LEU A 66 -9.06 -0.52 9.58
CA LEU A 66 -7.98 -0.26 10.53
C LEU A 66 -6.87 -1.31 10.32
N GLU A 67 -5.68 -0.86 9.91
CA GLU A 67 -4.50 -1.71 9.79
C GLU A 67 -3.61 -1.54 11.03
N VAL A 68 -3.36 -2.62 11.77
CA VAL A 68 -2.45 -2.58 12.92
C VAL A 68 -1.08 -3.09 12.49
N GLY A 69 -0.06 -2.23 12.61
CA GLY A 69 1.31 -2.58 12.28
C GLY A 69 1.57 -2.60 10.77
N PRO A 70 1.36 -1.47 10.05
CA PRO A 70 1.46 -1.41 8.58
C PRO A 70 2.89 -1.68 8.06
N GLY A 71 3.90 -1.55 8.92
CA GLY A 71 5.30 -1.79 8.56
C GLY A 71 5.76 -0.84 7.45
N LEU A 72 6.14 -1.40 6.30
CA LEU A 72 6.53 -0.63 5.12
C LEU A 72 5.37 -0.42 4.12
N GLY A 73 4.14 -0.81 4.48
CA GLY A 73 2.93 -0.51 3.72
C GLY A 73 2.54 -1.53 2.65
N SER A 74 3.13 -2.73 2.65
CA SER A 74 2.81 -3.76 1.64
C SER A 74 1.33 -4.15 1.63
N LEU A 75 0.72 -4.29 2.81
CA LEU A 75 -0.71 -4.61 2.93
C LEU A 75 -1.56 -3.34 2.76
N THR A 76 -1.14 -2.20 3.32
CA THR A 76 -1.78 -0.90 3.09
C THR A 76 -2.04 -0.63 1.60
N LEU A 77 -1.04 -0.85 0.74
CA LEU A 77 -1.18 -0.66 -0.71
C LEU A 77 -2.16 -1.64 -1.35
N GLY A 78 -2.25 -2.87 -0.83
CA GLY A 78 -3.25 -3.84 -1.26
C GLY A 78 -4.67 -3.44 -0.85
N LEU A 79 -4.83 -2.98 0.39
CA LEU A 79 -6.12 -2.53 0.93
C LEU A 79 -6.66 -1.31 0.17
N LEU A 80 -5.82 -0.31 -0.10
CA LEU A 80 -6.18 0.88 -0.87
C LEU A 80 -6.58 0.58 -2.32
N GLY A 81 -6.31 -0.63 -2.83
CA GLY A 81 -6.83 -1.10 -4.11
C GLY A 81 -8.28 -1.60 -4.05
N SER A 82 -8.87 -1.72 -2.85
CA SER A 82 -10.21 -2.28 -2.63
C SER A 82 -11.12 -1.38 -1.81
N VAL A 83 -10.57 -0.56 -0.90
CA VAL A 83 -11.35 0.34 -0.03
C VAL A 83 -10.99 1.80 -0.24
N SER A 84 -11.93 2.70 0.07
CA SER A 84 -11.69 4.15 -0.06
C SER A 84 -10.91 4.74 1.12
N HIS A 85 -10.87 4.07 2.27
CA HIS A 85 -10.23 4.60 3.47
C HIS A 85 -9.55 3.52 4.30
N VAL A 86 -8.29 3.78 4.66
CA VAL A 86 -7.50 2.97 5.60
C VAL A 86 -6.90 3.90 6.65
N THR A 87 -7.05 3.55 7.93
CA THR A 87 -6.28 4.11 9.05
C THR A 87 -5.22 3.08 9.44
N ALA A 88 -3.95 3.49 9.54
CA ALA A 88 -2.80 2.58 9.70
C ALA A 88 -1.78 3.10 10.72
#